data_AF-A0A1V9XK96-F1
#
_entry.id   AF-A0A1V9XK96-F1
#
_cell.length_a   1.000
_cell.length_b   1.000
_cell.length_c   1.000
_cell.angle_alpha   90.00
_cell.angle_beta   90.00
_cell.angle_gamma   90.00
#
_symmetry.space_group_name_H-M   'P 1'
#
loop_
_entity.id
_entity.type
_entity.pdbx_description
1 polymer ?
#
loop_
_entity_poly.entity_id
_entity_poly.type
_entity_poly.pdbx_seq_one_letter_code
_entity_poly.pdbx_strand_id
1 'polypeptide(L)'
;MGSSLILLFLLQSLILGKAEIRAEESCQLKPVIHIIKEPGCQPKPVPSFACHGTCASYVQVSGSKYWQVERSCMCCQEVGEREATRRVYCPNQTPKYKKVS
;
A
#
# COMPACT_ATOMS: atom_id res chain seq x y z
N MET A 1 16.02 53.38 5.03
CA MET A 1 15.60 52.23 5.88
C MET A 1 14.56 51.32 5.22
N GLY A 2 13.65 51.81 4.36
CA GLY A 2 12.60 50.97 3.75
C GLY A 2 13.04 50.00 2.63
N SER A 3 14.07 50.34 1.84
CA SER A 3 14.49 49.52 0.68
C SER A 3 15.14 48.17 1.07
N SER A 4 15.82 48.11 2.22
CA SER A 4 16.50 46.91 2.70
C SER A 4 15.51 45.84 3.22
N LEU A 5 14.39 46.27 3.82
CA LEU A 5 13.30 45.39 4.23
C LEU A 5 12.59 44.73 3.04
N ILE A 6 12.39 45.47 1.94
CA ILE A 6 11.76 44.95 0.72
C ILE A 6 12.64 43.86 0.09
N LEU A 7 13.96 44.06 0.06
CA LEU A 7 14.91 43.08 -0.45
C LEU A 7 14.92 41.78 0.37
N LEU A 8 14.81 41.90 1.70
CA LEU A 8 14.74 40.76 2.62
C LEU A 8 13.43 39.95 2.45
N PHE A 9 12.30 40.63 2.25
CA PHE A 9 11.01 39.97 1.96
C PHE A 9 11.03 39.25 0.61
N LEU A 10 11.61 39.86 -0.43
CA LEU A 10 11.76 39.24 -1.74
C LEU A 10 12.66 38.00 -1.69
N LEU A 11 13.78 38.06 -0.96
CA LEU A 11 14.63 36.89 -0.71
C LEU A 11 13.89 35.77 0.04
N GLN A 12 13.09 36.11 1.07
CA GLN A 12 12.30 35.11 1.81
C GLN A 12 11.27 34.41 0.92
N SER A 13 10.66 35.13 -0.03
CA SER A 13 9.72 34.54 -0.98
C SER A 13 10.37 33.61 -2.01
N LEU A 14 11.67 33.82 -2.34
CA LEU A 14 12.45 32.89 -3.17
C LEU A 14 12.87 31.62 -2.42
N ILE A 15 13.05 31.71 -1.09
CA ILE A 15 13.54 30.60 -0.24
C ILE A 15 12.40 29.72 0.27
N LEU A 16 11.17 30.24 0.32
CA LEU A 16 9.98 29.43 0.60
C LEU A 16 9.62 28.60 -0.63
N GLY A 17 10.45 27.59 -0.87
CA GLY A 17 10.31 26.61 -1.91
C GLY A 17 8.88 26.09 -1.98
N LYS A 18 8.43 25.82 -3.19
CA LYS A 18 7.18 25.11 -3.48
C LYS A 18 7.01 23.97 -2.47
N ALA A 19 6.23 24.22 -1.42
CA ALA A 19 5.73 23.18 -0.55
C ALA A 19 4.68 22.46 -1.38
N GLU A 20 5.13 21.52 -2.21
CA GLU A 20 4.25 20.55 -2.83
C GLU A 20 3.60 19.82 -1.66
N ILE A 21 2.28 20.01 -1.48
CA ILE A 21 1.49 19.27 -0.50
C ILE A 21 1.47 17.83 -0.99
N ARG A 22 2.53 17.08 -0.69
CA ARG A 22 2.55 15.64 -0.87
C ARG A 22 1.76 15.07 0.29
N ALA A 23 0.60 14.52 -0.01
CA ALA A 23 -0.09 13.66 0.95
C ALA A 23 0.91 12.58 1.38
N GLU A 24 1.04 12.36 2.70
CA GLU A 24 1.95 11.37 3.24
C GLU A 24 1.52 9.98 2.73
N GLU A 25 2.34 9.37 1.88
CA GLU A 25 2.12 8.01 1.39
C GLU A 25 2.45 7.03 2.51
N SER A 26 1.55 6.09 2.77
CA SER A 26 1.79 5.03 3.75
C SER A 26 1.28 3.73 3.17
N CYS A 27 2.15 2.76 2.88
CA CYS A 27 1.73 1.42 2.48
C CYS A 27 2.54 0.41 3.28
N GLN A 28 1.85 -0.44 4.04
CA GLN A 28 2.47 -1.35 4.99
C GLN A 28 1.74 -2.69 5.03
N LEU A 29 2.50 -3.74 5.31
CA LEU A 29 1.96 -5.05 5.60
C LEU A 29 1.44 -5.09 7.04
N LYS A 30 0.20 -5.55 7.21
CA LYS A 30 -0.44 -5.78 8.50
C LYS A 30 -0.58 -7.28 8.73
N PRO A 31 -0.19 -7.80 9.91
CA PRO A 31 -0.39 -9.21 10.22
C PRO A 31 -1.89 -9.52 10.32
N VAL A 32 -2.31 -10.62 9.70
CA VAL A 32 -3.69 -11.13 9.75
C VAL A 32 -3.68 -12.63 9.98
N ILE A 33 -4.77 -13.16 10.52
CA ILE A 33 -4.95 -14.61 10.71
C ILE A 33 -5.99 -15.11 9.72
N HIS A 34 -5.57 -15.97 8.80
CA HIS A 34 -6.48 -16.72 7.95
C HIS A 34 -6.85 -18.05 8.61
N ILE A 35 -8.08 -18.51 8.44
CA ILE A 35 -8.53 -19.79 8.97
C ILE A 35 -8.78 -20.73 7.80
N ILE A 36 -7.94 -21.75 7.67
CA ILE A 36 -8.17 -22.84 6.72
C ILE A 36 -9.31 -23.70 7.26
N LYS A 37 -10.36 -23.84 6.47
CA LYS A 37 -11.51 -24.70 6.75
C LYS A 37 -11.55 -25.81 5.72
N GLU A 38 -11.22 -27.02 6.16
CA GLU A 38 -11.26 -28.22 5.34
C GLU A 38 -12.34 -29.17 5.88
N PRO A 39 -13.27 -29.67 5.05
CA PRO A 39 -14.33 -30.57 5.50
C PRO A 39 -13.80 -31.81 6.23
N GLY A 40 -14.35 -32.09 7.42
CA GLY A 40 -13.92 -33.22 8.25
C GLY A 40 -12.58 -33.02 8.97
N CYS A 41 -12.01 -31.81 8.93
CA CYS A 41 -10.78 -31.45 9.61
C CYS A 41 -10.99 -30.30 10.59
N GLN A 42 -10.11 -30.19 11.59
CA GLN A 42 -10.11 -29.08 12.52
C GLN A 42 -9.66 -27.79 11.81
N PRO A 43 -10.36 -26.66 12.00
CA PRO A 43 -9.94 -25.37 11.45
C PRO A 43 -8.53 -25.02 11.90
N LYS A 44 -7.69 -24.61 10.94
CA LYS A 44 -6.29 -24.29 11.21
C LYS A 44 -6.04 -22.78 11.04
N PRO A 45 -5.64 -22.05 12.09
CA PRO A 45 -5.22 -20.67 11.95
C PRO A 45 -3.84 -20.61 11.27
N VAL A 46 -3.68 -19.68 10.34
CA VAL A 46 -2.46 -19.44 9.56
C VAL A 46 -2.15 -17.95 9.60
N PRO A 47 -1.02 -17.56 10.21
CA PRO A 47 -0.52 -16.20 10.13
C PRO A 47 -0.19 -15.83 8.68
N SER A 48 -0.64 -14.66 8.27
CA SER A 48 -0.37 -14.05 6.97
C SER A 48 -0.26 -12.54 7.10
N PHE A 49 -0.19 -11.85 5.97
CA PHE A 49 -0.16 -10.40 5.88
C PHE A 49 -1.21 -9.88 4.90
N ALA A 50 -1.71 -8.68 5.16
CA ALA A 50 -2.56 -7.91 4.25
C ALA A 50 -1.91 -6.55 3.98
N CYS A 51 -2.07 -6.02 2.77
CA CYS A 51 -1.61 -4.69 2.41
C CYS A 51 -2.62 -3.66 2.92
N HIS A 52 -2.13 -2.62 3.60
CA HIS A 52 -2.97 -1.53 4.11
C HIS A 52 -2.25 -0.19 3.95
N GLY A 53 -2.92 0.78 3.34
CA GLY A 53 -2.29 2.06 3.07
C GLY A 53 -3.04 3.05 2.20
N THR A 54 -2.41 4.21 2.07
CA THR A 54 -2.71 5.31 1.15
C THR A 54 -1.57 5.47 0.16
N CYS A 55 -1.90 5.63 -1.13
CA CYS A 55 -0.92 5.86 -2.18
C CYS A 55 -1.24 7.17 -2.90
N ALA A 56 -0.21 7.86 -3.42
CA ALA A 56 -0.45 9.05 -4.21
C ALA A 56 -1.05 8.69 -5.57
N SER A 57 -1.98 9.52 -5.98
CA SER A 57 -2.59 9.49 -7.30
C SER A 57 -2.81 10.91 -7.78
N TYR A 58 -2.70 11.17 -9.07
CA TYR A 58 -2.94 12.49 -9.64
C TYR A 58 -3.67 12.41 -10.97
N VAL A 59 -4.33 13.52 -11.30
CA VAL A 59 -4.90 13.81 -12.61
C VAL A 59 -4.57 15.27 -12.92
N GLN A 60 -3.93 15.52 -14.06
CA GLN A 60 -3.52 16.86 -14.48
C GLN A 60 -3.65 17.01 -16.01
N VAL A 61 -3.75 18.25 -16.50
CA VAL A 61 -3.69 18.51 -17.95
C VAL A 61 -2.26 18.23 -18.44
N SER A 62 -2.11 17.60 -19.60
CA SER A 62 -0.79 17.31 -20.15
C SER A 62 -0.04 18.59 -20.47
N GLY A 63 1.20 18.70 -20.01
CA GLY A 63 2.08 19.83 -20.30
C GLY A 63 2.51 19.90 -21.78
N SER A 64 2.36 18.80 -22.53
CA SER A 64 2.71 18.73 -23.95
C SER A 64 1.52 18.91 -24.90
N LYS A 65 0.30 18.56 -24.45
CA LYS A 65 -0.93 18.59 -25.25
C LYS A 65 -2.10 19.03 -24.38
N TYR A 66 -2.52 20.29 -24.51
CA TYR A 66 -3.55 20.89 -23.65
C TYR A 66 -4.92 20.18 -23.72
N TRP A 67 -5.19 19.42 -24.79
CA TRP A 67 -6.40 18.63 -24.95
C TRP A 67 -6.32 17.22 -24.33
N GLN A 68 -5.17 16.85 -23.75
CA GLN A 68 -4.95 15.55 -23.11
C GLN A 68 -4.83 15.69 -21.60
N VAL A 69 -5.21 14.63 -20.90
CA VAL A 69 -5.12 14.52 -19.44
C VAL A 69 -4.12 13.42 -19.10
N GLU A 70 -3.16 13.74 -18.26
CA GLU A 70 -2.23 12.80 -17.65
C GLU A 70 -2.78 12.34 -16.32
N ARG A 71 -2.67 11.05 -16.04
CA ARG A 71 -3.17 10.43 -14.81
C ARG A 71 -2.22 9.36 -14.31
N SER A 72 -2.10 9.26 -12.99
CA SER A 72 -1.43 8.15 -12.30
C SER A 72 -2.28 7.73 -11.10
N CYS A 73 -2.58 6.44 -10.99
CA CYS A 73 -3.29 5.87 -9.87
C CYS A 73 -2.48 4.69 -9.33
N MET A 74 -2.05 4.79 -8.08
CA MET A 74 -1.31 3.75 -7.38
C MET A 74 -2.21 3.07 -6.35
N CYS A 75 -2.02 1.76 -6.15
CA CYS A 75 -2.72 0.96 -5.14
C CYS A 75 -1.72 0.30 -4.19
N CYS A 76 -2.05 0.27 -2.89
CA CYS A 76 -1.26 -0.46 -1.90
C CYS A 76 -1.61 -1.95 -2.02
N GLN A 77 -0.76 -2.69 -2.74
CA GLN A 77 -0.98 -4.09 -3.09
C GLN A 77 0.29 -4.93 -2.90
N GLU A 78 0.13 -6.25 -2.88
CA GLU A 78 1.23 -7.18 -2.74
C GLU A 78 2.19 -7.13 -3.95
N VAL A 79 3.48 -7.26 -3.66
CA VAL A 79 4.52 -7.40 -4.68
C VAL A 79 4.99 -8.84 -4.69
N GLY A 80 4.11 -9.72 -5.17
CA GLY A 80 4.36 -11.15 -5.33
C GLY A 80 3.67 -12.03 -4.29
N GLU A 81 3.36 -13.26 -4.72
CA GLU A 81 2.75 -14.30 -3.90
C GLU A 81 3.76 -15.44 -3.66
N ARG A 82 3.69 -16.06 -2.49
CA ARG A 82 4.42 -17.30 -2.19
C ARG A 82 3.44 -18.37 -1.78
N GLU A 83 3.37 -19.44 -2.56
CA GLU A 83 2.58 -20.60 -2.23
C GLU A 83 3.15 -21.30 -0.97
N ALA A 84 2.27 -21.70 -0.06
CA ALA A 84 2.66 -22.25 1.22
C ALA A 84 1.81 -23.44 1.62
N THR A 85 2.34 -24.65 1.46
CA THR A 85 1.63 -25.86 1.88
C THR A 85 1.51 -25.91 3.41
N ARG A 86 0.32 -26.27 3.90
CA ARG A 86 0.00 -26.50 5.31
C ARG A 86 -0.58 -27.91 5.49
N ARG A 87 -0.39 -28.47 6.68
CA ARG A 87 -1.03 -29.74 7.08
C ARG A 87 -2.17 -29.44 8.04
N VAL A 88 -3.38 -29.88 7.72
CA VAL A 88 -4.57 -29.82 8.59
C VAL A 88 -4.82 -31.18 9.22
N TYR A 89 -5.38 -31.19 10.43
CA TYR A 89 -5.66 -32.41 11.19
C TYR A 89 -7.12 -32.83 11.01
N CYS A 90 -7.34 -34.08 10.63
CA CYS A 90 -8.63 -34.65 10.27
C CYS A 90 -8.84 -35.93 11.11
N PRO A 91 -9.52 -35.84 12.27
CA PRO A 91 -9.56 -36.93 13.25
C PRO A 91 -10.23 -38.21 12.72
N ASN A 92 -11.20 -38.05 11.81
CA ASN A 92 -12.03 -39.13 11.27
C ASN A 92 -11.56 -39.63 9.89
N GLN A 93 -10.37 -39.21 9.43
CA GLN A 93 -9.81 -39.62 8.14
C GLN A 93 -8.50 -40.40 8.33
N THR A 94 -8.23 -41.32 7.42
CA THR A 94 -6.93 -42.00 7.27
C THR A 94 -6.36 -41.66 5.89
N PRO A 95 -5.27 -40.89 5.78
CA PRO A 95 -4.42 -40.38 6.86
C PRO A 95 -5.06 -39.24 7.69
N LYS A 96 -4.72 -39.16 8.98
CA LYS A 96 -5.23 -38.13 9.91
C LYS A 96 -4.74 -36.70 9.61
N TYR A 97 -3.81 -36.54 8.67
CA TYR A 97 -3.29 -35.24 8.27
C TYR A 97 -3.38 -35.09 6.77
N LYS A 98 -4.07 -34.04 6.32
CA LYS A 98 -4.21 -33.66 4.92
C LYS A 98 -3.32 -32.46 4.60
N LYS A 99 -2.63 -32.48 3.47
CA LYS A 99 -1.91 -31.32 2.94
C LYS A 99 -2.88 -30.43 2.16
N VAL A 100 -2.78 -29.13 2.36
CA VAL A 100 -3.56 -28.08 1.69
C VAL A 100 -2.60 -26.98 1.27
N SER A 101 -2.75 -26.45 0.05
CA SER A 101 -2.00 -25.30 -0.46
C SER A 101 -2.90 -24.08 -0.59
#